data_AF-A0A1M7PRE6-F1
#
_entry.id   AF-A0A1M7PRE6-F1
#
_cell.length_a   1.000
_cell.length_b   1.000
_cell.length_c   1.000
_cell.angle_alpha   90.00
_cell.angle_beta   90.00
_cell.angle_gamma   90.00
#
_symmetry.space_group_name_H-M   'P 1'
#
loop_
_entity.id
_entity.type
_entity.pdbx_description
1 polymer ?
#
loop_
_entity_poly.entity_id
_entity_poly.type
_entity_poly.pdbx_seq_one_letter_code
_entity_poly.pdbx_strand_id
1 'polypeptide(L)'
;MQYRAALVTVMFGLFGGAISNFLVIEEYSWLYFGIASILGLTVNLLVSFLLKSKWSKGIKNNIKIVCLFLFTALVVNLYMHTRFFLERTFAYKDFNNEVTYYVKGTEYTNLAKTFKLANPQIESDADLIMEGFGSPLEKGKVWTEASIIESWLKLISSYALFIIFFVALISVLIEVLVSQYGKTTAKTIESLTEKTADSG
;
A
#
# COMPACT_ATOMS: atom_id res chain seq x y z
N MET A 1 11.86 1.58 -27.92
CA MET A 1 11.74 0.57 -26.83
C MET A 1 12.55 0.93 -25.58
N GLN A 2 13.71 1.58 -25.72
CA GLN A 2 14.59 1.97 -24.59
C GLN A 2 13.88 2.74 -23.47
N TYR A 3 13.09 3.78 -23.76
CA TYR A 3 12.33 4.53 -22.75
C TYR A 3 11.29 3.68 -22.00
N ARG A 4 10.76 2.62 -22.62
CA ARG A 4 9.80 1.72 -21.98
C ARG A 4 10.49 0.73 -21.05
N ALA A 5 11.64 0.20 -21.46
CA ALA A 5 12.46 -0.66 -20.60
C ALA A 5 12.96 0.12 -19.37
N ALA A 6 13.46 1.35 -19.57
CA ALA A 6 13.89 2.21 -18.47
C ALA A 6 12.76 2.51 -17.48
N LEU A 7 11.54 2.80 -17.98
CA LEU A 7 10.37 2.99 -17.12
C LEU A 7 10.10 1.74 -16.28
N VAL A 8 10.04 0.55 -16.91
CA VAL A 8 9.79 -0.72 -16.21
C VAL A 8 10.87 -0.99 -15.15
N THR A 9 12.14 -0.77 -15.47
CA THR A 9 13.25 -0.92 -14.52
C THR A 9 13.12 0.04 -13.33
N VAL A 10 12.73 1.30 -13.57
CA VAL A 10 12.47 2.27 -12.49
C VAL A 10 11.28 1.84 -11.63
N MET A 11 10.21 1.32 -12.23
CA MET A 11 9.04 0.82 -11.48
C MET A 11 9.41 -0.38 -10.59
N PHE A 12 10.19 -1.33 -11.11
CA PHE A 12 10.69 -2.46 -10.33
C PHE A 12 11.67 -2.05 -9.23
N GLY A 13 12.53 -1.05 -9.49
CA GLY A 13 13.45 -0.50 -8.49
C GLY A 13 12.73 0.22 -7.35
N LEU A 14 11.78 1.09 -7.67
CA LEU A 14 10.94 1.78 -6.67
C LEU A 14 10.10 0.78 -5.87
N PHE A 15 9.58 -0.25 -6.53
CA PHE A 15 8.81 -1.32 -5.90
C PHE A 15 9.66 -2.17 -4.94
N GLY A 16 10.83 -2.63 -5.40
CA GLY A 16 11.76 -3.41 -4.59
C GLY A 16 12.29 -2.63 -3.38
N GLY A 17 12.61 -1.34 -3.56
CA GLY A 17 13.04 -0.47 -2.48
C GLY A 17 11.94 -0.16 -1.46
N ALA A 18 10.69 0.01 -1.90
CA ALA A 18 9.56 0.17 -0.99
C ALA A 18 9.38 -1.10 -0.13
N ILE A 19 9.38 -2.30 -0.74
CA ILE A 19 9.27 -3.59 -0.04
C ILE A 19 10.43 -3.82 0.93
N SER A 20 11.67 -3.48 0.55
CA SER A 20 12.82 -3.72 1.45
C SER A 20 12.72 -2.91 2.74
N ASN A 21 12.09 -1.73 2.72
CA ASN A 21 11.82 -0.95 3.92
C ASN A 21 10.67 -1.54 4.76
N PHE A 22 9.75 -2.30 4.16
CA PHE A 22 8.69 -3.01 4.88
C PHE A 22 9.21 -4.25 5.62
N LEU A 23 10.20 -4.95 5.07
CA LEU A 23 10.75 -6.18 5.65
C LEU A 23 11.50 -5.97 6.98
N VAL A 24 11.68 -4.73 7.43
CA VAL A 24 12.28 -4.41 8.73
C VAL A 24 11.38 -4.85 9.89
N ILE A 25 10.08 -5.01 9.67
CA ILE A 25 9.13 -5.47 10.70
C ILE A 25 8.90 -6.98 10.54
N GLU A 26 9.66 -7.81 11.27
CA GLU A 26 9.62 -9.27 11.12
C GLU A 26 8.22 -9.88 11.36
N GLU A 27 7.42 -9.25 12.22
CA GLU A 27 6.11 -9.77 12.67
C GLU A 27 5.02 -9.78 11.57
N TYR A 28 5.24 -9.11 10.43
CA TYR A 28 4.28 -9.07 9.31
C TYR A 28 4.82 -9.59 7.98
N SER A 29 5.88 -10.41 8.02
CA SER A 29 6.49 -11.02 6.83
C SER A 29 5.48 -11.62 5.84
N TRP A 30 4.41 -12.28 6.33
CA TRP A 30 3.36 -12.85 5.49
C TRP A 30 2.40 -11.80 4.88
N LEU A 31 2.05 -10.75 5.64
CA LEU A 31 1.24 -9.64 5.12
C LEU A 31 2.01 -8.89 4.03
N TYR A 32 3.33 -8.70 4.21
CA TYR A 32 4.20 -8.09 3.20
C TYR A 32 4.34 -8.95 1.95
N PHE A 33 4.35 -10.28 2.10
CA PHE A 33 4.27 -11.18 0.95
C PHE A 33 2.98 -10.99 0.16
N GLY A 34 1.84 -10.81 0.85
CA GLY A 34 0.56 -10.49 0.23
C GLY A 34 0.57 -9.13 -0.51
N ILE A 35 1.06 -8.08 0.15
CA ILE A 35 1.18 -6.74 -0.44
C ILE A 35 2.11 -6.76 -1.66
N ALA A 36 3.25 -7.44 -1.57
CA ALA A 36 4.19 -7.60 -2.68
C ALA A 36 3.54 -8.33 -3.87
N SER A 37 2.75 -9.38 -3.61
CA SER A 37 2.05 -10.13 -4.66
C SER A 37 0.99 -9.27 -5.36
N ILE A 38 0.21 -8.51 -4.60
CA ILE A 38 -0.84 -7.62 -5.10
C ILE A 38 -0.25 -6.46 -5.93
N LEU A 39 0.83 -5.85 -5.44
CA LEU A 39 1.53 -4.80 -6.16
C LEU A 39 2.25 -5.34 -7.40
N GLY A 40 2.86 -6.53 -7.32
CA GLY A 40 3.46 -7.23 -8.46
C GLY A 40 2.44 -7.48 -9.57
N LEU A 41 1.23 -7.92 -9.21
CA LEU A 41 0.10 -8.06 -10.13
C LEU A 41 -0.25 -6.71 -10.78
N THR A 42 -0.35 -5.64 -9.98
CA THR A 42 -0.66 -4.29 -10.46
C THR A 42 0.36 -3.78 -11.47
N VAL A 43 1.65 -3.96 -11.16
CA VAL A 43 2.76 -3.61 -12.06
C VAL A 43 2.67 -4.42 -13.34
N ASN A 44 2.42 -5.73 -13.26
CA ASN A 44 2.32 -6.59 -14.44
C ASN A 44 1.14 -6.19 -15.36
N LEU A 45 -0.02 -5.87 -14.77
CA LEU A 45 -1.18 -5.35 -15.50
C LEU A 45 -0.87 -4.01 -16.16
N LEU A 46 -0.18 -3.11 -15.46
CA LEU A 46 0.24 -1.82 -15.98
C LEU A 46 1.24 -1.97 -17.14
N VAL A 47 2.22 -2.85 -17.01
CA VAL A 47 3.18 -3.18 -18.07
C VAL A 47 2.46 -3.76 -19.29
N SER A 48 1.56 -4.71 -19.09
CA SER A 48 0.75 -5.30 -20.15
C SER A 48 -0.07 -4.25 -20.89
N PHE A 49 -0.70 -3.32 -20.16
CA PHE A 49 -1.42 -2.18 -20.74
C PHE A 49 -0.50 -1.24 -21.55
N LEU A 50 0.64 -0.85 -20.97
CA LEU A 50 1.60 0.07 -21.61
C LEU A 50 2.17 -0.49 -22.91
N LEU A 51 2.37 -1.81 -22.97
CA LEU A 51 2.95 -2.53 -24.10
C LEU A 51 1.95 -2.83 -25.23
N LYS A 52 0.71 -3.25 -24.93
CA LYS A 52 -0.22 -3.83 -25.94
C LYS A 52 -1.32 -2.92 -26.47
N SER A 53 -1.52 -1.71 -25.96
CA SER A 53 -2.69 -0.88 -26.33
C SER A 53 -2.70 -0.37 -27.80
N LYS A 54 -3.74 -0.71 -28.58
CA LYS A 54 -4.03 -0.21 -29.94
C LYS A 54 -5.21 0.78 -29.96
N TRP A 55 -5.08 1.91 -29.28
CA TRP A 55 -6.10 2.97 -29.22
C TRP A 55 -5.66 4.23 -29.99
N SER A 56 -6.60 5.13 -30.30
CA SER A 56 -6.27 6.44 -30.91
C SER A 56 -5.25 7.18 -30.05
N LYS A 57 -4.28 7.86 -30.68
CA LYS A 57 -3.10 8.41 -30.00
C LYS A 57 -3.46 9.32 -28.80
N GLY A 58 -4.52 10.13 -28.92
CA GLY A 58 -4.95 11.06 -27.88
C GLY A 58 -5.53 10.38 -26.63
N ILE A 59 -6.55 9.54 -26.78
CA ILE A 59 -7.20 8.84 -25.65
C ILE A 59 -6.21 7.90 -24.97
N LYS A 60 -5.35 7.23 -25.76
CA LYS A 60 -4.29 6.37 -25.24
C LYS A 60 -3.30 7.11 -24.35
N ASN A 61 -2.92 8.34 -24.71
CA ASN A 61 -1.95 9.10 -23.94
C ASN A 61 -2.55 9.59 -22.61
N ASN A 62 -3.81 10.04 -22.63
CA ASN A 62 -4.50 10.49 -21.41
C ASN A 62 -4.68 9.36 -20.40
N ILE A 63 -5.14 8.18 -20.83
CA ILE A 63 -5.29 7.02 -19.93
C ILE A 63 -3.93 6.59 -19.36
N LYS A 64 -2.86 6.65 -20.16
CA LYS A 64 -1.51 6.34 -19.67
C LYS A 64 -1.04 7.32 -18.60
N ILE A 65 -1.30 8.61 -18.79
CA ILE A 65 -0.96 9.64 -17.79
C ILE A 65 -1.76 9.39 -16.50
N VAL A 66 -3.06 9.08 -16.61
CA VAL A 66 -3.90 8.75 -15.46
C VAL A 66 -3.38 7.51 -14.72
N CYS A 67 -3.07 6.42 -15.43
CA CYS A 67 -2.53 5.21 -14.80
C CYS A 67 -1.17 5.46 -14.13
N LEU A 68 -0.30 6.24 -14.77
CA LEU A 68 1.00 6.59 -14.20
C LEU A 68 0.82 7.44 -12.94
N PHE A 69 -0.06 8.44 -13.00
CA PHE A 69 -0.41 9.28 -11.85
C PHE A 69 -0.98 8.45 -10.69
N LEU A 70 -1.96 7.57 -10.95
CA LEU A 70 -2.55 6.69 -9.94
C LEU A 70 -1.51 5.75 -9.33
N PHE A 71 -0.62 5.18 -10.16
CA PHE A 71 0.45 4.32 -9.66
C PHE A 71 1.45 5.09 -8.79
N THR A 72 1.90 6.27 -9.24
CA THR A 72 2.82 7.10 -8.44
C THR A 72 2.16 7.54 -7.13
N ALA A 73 0.89 7.95 -7.17
CA ALA A 73 0.12 8.29 -5.97
C ALA A 73 -0.02 7.10 -5.02
N LEU A 74 -0.25 5.89 -5.54
CA LEU A 74 -0.30 4.66 -4.76
C LEU A 74 1.03 4.39 -4.04
N VAL A 75 2.16 4.48 -4.75
CA VAL A 75 3.50 4.24 -4.17
C VAL A 75 3.83 5.29 -3.10
N VAL A 76 3.59 6.57 -3.38
CA VAL A 76 3.82 7.66 -2.42
C VAL A 76 2.93 7.47 -1.19
N ASN A 77 1.66 7.14 -1.38
CA ASN A 77 0.73 6.90 -0.29
C ASN A 77 1.14 5.70 0.56
N LEU A 78 1.55 4.60 -0.08
CA LEU A 78 2.05 3.42 0.60
C LEU A 78 3.25 3.76 1.49
N TYR A 79 4.23 4.49 0.96
CA TYR A 79 5.38 4.97 1.74
C TYR A 79 4.96 5.83 2.93
N MET A 80 4.05 6.79 2.71
CA MET A 80 3.52 7.65 3.77
C MET A 80 2.76 6.84 4.84
N HIS A 81 1.99 5.83 4.43
CA HIS A 81 1.27 4.94 5.33
C HIS A 81 2.24 4.13 6.19
N THR A 82 3.32 3.56 5.62
CA THR A 82 4.36 2.87 6.39
C THR A 82 4.99 3.78 7.43
N ARG A 83 5.32 5.01 7.01
CA ARG A 83 5.91 6.00 7.91
C ARG A 83 4.96 6.34 9.06
N PHE A 84 3.68 6.58 8.76
CA PHE A 84 2.69 6.80 9.81
C PHE A 84 2.54 5.57 10.70
N PHE A 85 2.54 4.37 10.14
CA PHE A 85 2.47 3.14 10.94
C PHE A 85 3.63 3.06 11.93
N LEU A 86 4.87 3.22 11.47
CA LEU A 86 6.07 3.18 12.31
C LEU A 86 6.09 4.30 13.37
N GLU A 87 5.71 5.52 13.01
CA GLU A 87 5.74 6.68 13.92
C GLU A 87 4.56 6.69 14.91
N ARG A 88 3.42 6.10 14.55
CA ARG A 88 2.13 6.25 15.25
C ARG A 88 1.62 4.96 15.89
N THR A 89 2.39 3.88 15.81
CA THR A 89 2.10 2.63 16.51
C THR A 89 3.27 2.24 17.41
N PHE A 90 3.01 1.32 18.33
CA PHE A 90 4.04 0.63 19.11
C PHE A 90 3.68 -0.85 19.20
N ALA A 91 4.70 -1.69 19.19
CA ALA A 91 4.57 -3.11 19.42
C ALA A 91 4.47 -3.37 20.93
N TYR A 92 3.49 -4.16 21.35
CA TYR A 92 3.33 -4.61 22.72
C TYR A 92 3.28 -6.13 22.75
N LYS A 93 4.14 -6.74 23.58
CA LYS A 93 4.15 -8.18 23.82
C LYS A 93 3.29 -8.49 25.01
N ASP A 94 2.28 -9.32 24.82
CA ASP A 94 1.45 -9.79 25.93
C ASP A 94 2.15 -10.93 26.73
N PHE A 95 1.48 -11.41 27.77
CA PHE A 95 1.99 -12.50 28.61
C PHE A 95 2.14 -13.85 27.88
N ASN A 96 1.52 -13.99 26.70
CA ASN A 96 1.61 -15.17 25.84
C ASN A 96 2.71 -15.03 24.77
N ASN A 97 3.53 -13.97 24.83
CA ASN A 97 4.50 -13.58 23.80
C ASN A 97 3.87 -13.23 22.44
N GLU A 98 2.58 -12.92 22.40
CA GLU A 98 1.94 -12.42 21.19
C GLU A 98 2.21 -10.92 21.04
N VAL A 99 2.78 -10.54 19.89
CA VAL A 99 3.03 -9.14 19.55
C VAL A 99 1.78 -8.54 18.92
N THR A 100 1.21 -7.54 19.59
CA THR A 100 0.10 -6.75 19.05
C THR A 100 0.50 -5.29 18.90
N TYR A 101 0.10 -4.66 17.80
CA TYR A 101 0.37 -3.26 17.53
C TYR A 101 -0.77 -2.37 18.00
N TYR A 102 -0.44 -1.36 18.79
CA TYR A 102 -1.39 -0.40 19.30
C TYR A 102 -1.06 1.00 18.79
N VAL A 103 -2.11 1.78 18.50
CA VAL A 103 -1.95 3.19 18.11
C VAL A 103 -1.50 4.00 19.32
N LYS A 104 -0.39 4.72 19.19
CA LYS A 104 0.11 5.70 20.16
C LYS A 104 -0.18 7.13 19.71
N GLY A 105 -0.26 8.03 20.69
CA GLY A 105 -0.24 9.47 20.43
C GLY A 105 1.18 9.98 20.22
N THR A 106 1.30 11.25 19.83
CA THR A 106 2.60 11.94 19.72
C THR A 106 2.91 12.85 20.90
N GLU A 107 1.91 13.16 21.71
CA GLU A 107 2.06 14.08 22.83
C GLU A 107 1.86 13.33 24.14
N TYR A 108 2.90 13.30 24.97
CA TYR A 108 2.80 12.72 26.31
C TYR A 108 1.96 13.60 27.23
N THR A 109 1.17 12.96 28.09
CA THR A 109 0.51 13.64 29.21
C THR A 109 1.54 14.12 30.24
N ASN A 110 1.14 15.03 31.13
CA ASN A 110 2.00 15.47 32.23
C ASN A 110 2.38 14.30 33.15
N LEU A 111 1.47 13.34 33.36
CA LEU A 111 1.73 12.15 34.17
C LEU A 111 2.85 11.30 33.57
N ALA A 112 2.79 11.04 32.26
CA ALA A 112 3.81 10.27 31.55
C ALA A 112 5.17 10.97 31.53
N LYS A 113 5.18 12.30 31.36
CA LYS A 113 6.43 13.09 31.43
C LYS A 113 7.09 12.96 32.81
N THR A 114 6.32 13.12 33.88
CA THR A 114 6.83 12.96 35.26
C THR A 114 7.35 11.54 35.49
N PHE A 115 6.63 10.53 35.01
CA PHE A 115 7.06 9.13 35.14
C PHE A 115 8.37 8.84 34.39
N LYS A 116 8.54 9.35 33.17
CA LYS A 116 9.80 9.22 32.41
C LYS A 116 10.96 9.95 33.09
N LEU A 117 10.72 11.12 33.69
CA LEU A 117 11.75 11.84 34.44
C LEU A 117 12.20 11.07 35.69
N ALA A 118 11.28 10.37 36.35
CA ALA A 118 11.60 9.52 37.51
C ALA A 118 12.26 8.18 37.12
N ASN A 119 12.08 7.72 35.88
CA ASN A 119 12.57 6.44 35.38
C ASN A 119 13.31 6.61 34.04
N PRO A 120 14.49 7.25 34.03
CA PRO A 120 15.24 7.56 32.82
C PRO A 120 15.70 6.32 32.04
N GLN A 121 15.73 5.14 32.68
CA GLN A 121 16.05 3.86 32.05
C GLN A 121 14.98 3.36 31.05
N ILE A 122 13.78 3.97 31.04
CA ILE A 122 12.67 3.59 30.15
C ILE A 122 12.76 4.39 28.84
N GLU A 123 13.30 3.76 27.81
CA GLU A 123 13.48 4.39 26.49
C GLU A 123 12.33 4.08 25.52
N SER A 124 11.78 2.86 25.57
CA SER A 124 10.71 2.41 24.66
C SER A 124 9.32 2.82 25.11
N ASP A 125 8.44 3.12 24.15
CA ASP A 125 7.01 3.34 24.40
C ASP A 125 6.31 2.08 24.94
N ALA A 126 6.80 0.89 24.55
CA ALA A 126 6.29 -0.39 25.05
C ALA A 126 6.63 -0.58 26.54
N ASP A 127 7.88 -0.29 26.91
CA ASP A 127 8.34 -0.38 28.30
C ASP A 127 7.64 0.65 29.17
N LEU A 128 7.39 1.85 28.62
CA LEU A 128 6.64 2.89 29.31
C LEU A 128 5.22 2.41 29.66
N ILE A 129 4.55 1.75 28.72
CA ILE A 129 3.22 1.18 28.95
C ILE A 129 3.28 0.02 29.94
N MET A 130 4.22 -0.90 29.77
CA MET A 130 4.31 -2.12 30.57
C MET A 130 4.68 -1.82 32.03
N GLU A 131 5.74 -1.05 32.25
CA GLU A 131 6.28 -0.76 33.58
C GLU A 131 5.52 0.38 34.29
N GLY A 132 5.00 1.35 33.53
CA GLY A 132 4.39 2.54 34.11
C GLY A 132 2.87 2.49 34.26
N PHE A 133 2.18 1.89 33.29
CA PHE A 133 0.72 2.01 33.17
C PHE A 133 0.00 0.67 33.06
N GLY A 134 0.74 -0.44 33.04
CA GLY A 134 0.28 -1.82 33.17
C GLY A 134 -0.41 -2.43 31.93
N SER A 135 -1.01 -1.64 31.05
CA SER A 135 -1.72 -2.18 29.87
C SER A 135 -1.82 -1.18 28.71
N PRO A 136 -1.81 -1.65 27.45
CA PRO A 136 -2.12 -0.82 26.28
C PRO A 136 -3.51 -0.17 26.31
N LEU A 137 -4.45 -0.72 27.09
CA LEU A 137 -5.77 -0.12 27.31
C LEU A 137 -5.66 1.24 28.04
N GLU A 138 -4.60 1.42 28.81
CA GLU A 138 -4.32 2.62 29.59
C GLU A 138 -3.51 3.66 28.82
N LYS A 139 -3.36 3.50 27.50
CA LYS A 139 -2.61 4.42 26.64
C LYS A 139 -3.07 5.88 26.72
N GLY A 140 -4.33 6.13 27.09
CA GLY A 140 -4.86 7.49 27.34
C GLY A 140 -4.27 8.18 28.57
N LYS A 141 -3.63 7.43 29.47
CA LYS A 141 -2.83 8.00 30.58
C LYS A 141 -1.44 8.40 30.10
N VAL A 142 -0.94 7.78 29.04
CA VAL A 142 0.41 8.02 28.51
C VAL A 142 0.43 9.16 27.51
N TRP A 143 -0.47 9.11 26.53
CA TRP A 143 -0.59 10.14 25.50
C TRP A 143 -1.91 10.89 25.60
N THR A 144 -1.92 12.14 25.14
CA THR A 144 -3.15 12.94 25.08
C THR A 144 -4.16 12.28 24.13
N GLU A 145 -5.44 12.29 24.51
CA GLU A 145 -6.51 11.71 23.70
C GLU A 145 -6.57 12.33 22.30
N ALA A 146 -6.41 13.65 22.21
CA ALA A 146 -6.37 14.37 20.93
C ALA A 146 -5.25 13.84 20.01
N SER A 147 -4.06 13.59 20.55
CA SER A 147 -2.93 13.08 19.74
C SER A 147 -3.13 11.61 19.33
N ILE A 148 -3.80 10.80 20.16
CA ILE A 148 -4.18 9.42 19.80
C ILE A 148 -5.21 9.44 18.65
N ILE A 149 -6.22 10.30 18.74
CA ILE A 149 -7.25 10.45 17.70
C ILE A 149 -6.61 10.92 16.39
N GLU A 150 -5.70 11.89 16.44
CA GLU A 150 -4.96 12.36 15.26
C GLU A 150 -4.16 11.22 14.60
N SER A 151 -3.40 10.46 15.40
CA SER A 151 -2.67 9.28 14.93
C SER A 151 -3.60 8.26 14.27
N TRP A 152 -4.73 7.98 14.88
CA TRP A 152 -5.73 7.03 14.38
C TRP A 152 -6.33 7.50 13.05
N LEU A 153 -6.71 8.78 12.95
CA LEU A 153 -7.22 9.37 11.71
C LEU A 153 -6.19 9.33 10.58
N LYS A 154 -4.91 9.62 10.86
CA LYS A 154 -3.83 9.51 9.86
C LYS A 154 -3.66 8.09 9.34
N LEU A 155 -3.70 7.09 10.22
CA LEU A 155 -3.58 5.68 9.83
C LEU A 155 -4.76 5.24 8.97
N ILE A 156 -5.99 5.58 9.35
CA ILE A 156 -7.19 5.20 8.60
C ILE A 156 -7.28 5.93 7.26
N SER A 157 -7.03 7.24 7.25
CA SER A 157 -7.11 8.03 6.01
C SER A 157 -6.05 7.59 5.00
N SER A 158 -4.82 7.33 5.45
CA SER A 158 -3.77 6.82 4.56
C SER A 158 -4.10 5.41 4.05
N TYR A 159 -4.59 4.52 4.90
CA TYR A 159 -5.06 3.19 4.47
C TYR A 159 -6.21 3.26 3.45
N ALA A 160 -7.22 4.11 3.71
CA ALA A 160 -8.34 4.29 2.80
C ALA A 160 -7.89 4.83 1.44
N LEU A 161 -6.97 5.79 1.42
CA LEU A 161 -6.39 6.31 0.18
C LEU A 161 -5.59 5.25 -0.59
N PHE A 162 -4.82 4.42 0.12
CA PHE A 162 -4.14 3.28 -0.49
C PHE A 162 -5.15 2.37 -1.22
N ILE A 163 -6.25 1.99 -0.56
CA ILE A 163 -7.30 1.16 -1.17
C ILE A 163 -7.96 1.87 -2.37
N ILE A 164 -8.28 3.16 -2.26
CA ILE A 164 -8.90 3.93 -3.35
C ILE A 164 -7.99 3.96 -4.58
N PHE A 165 -6.70 4.30 -4.41
CA PHE A 165 -5.75 4.32 -5.53
C PHE A 165 -5.55 2.93 -6.13
N PHE A 166 -5.48 1.91 -5.29
CA PHE A 166 -5.33 0.53 -5.72
C PHE A 166 -6.54 0.07 -6.56
N VAL A 167 -7.75 0.23 -6.04
CA VAL A 167 -8.99 -0.15 -6.73
C VAL A 167 -9.16 0.65 -8.02
N ALA A 168 -8.96 1.98 -7.99
CA ALA A 168 -9.05 2.81 -9.19
C ALA A 168 -8.06 2.38 -10.27
N LEU A 169 -6.81 2.08 -9.90
CA LEU A 169 -5.79 1.63 -10.83
C LEU A 169 -6.15 0.27 -11.43
N ILE A 170 -6.57 -0.69 -10.60
CA ILE A 170 -6.99 -2.02 -11.07
C ILE A 170 -8.21 -1.93 -11.99
N SER A 171 -9.24 -1.15 -11.62
CA SER A 171 -10.44 -0.95 -12.45
C SER A 171 -10.09 -0.41 -13.83
N VAL A 172 -9.25 0.62 -13.91
CA VAL A 172 -8.82 1.18 -15.21
C VAL A 172 -8.00 0.15 -16.01
N LEU A 173 -7.10 -0.58 -15.36
CA LEU A 173 -6.28 -1.59 -16.04
C LEU A 173 -7.11 -2.77 -16.58
N ILE A 174 -8.08 -3.26 -15.79
CA ILE A 174 -9.01 -4.33 -16.20
C ILE A 174 -9.88 -3.86 -17.36
N GLU A 175 -10.50 -2.68 -17.25
CA GLU A 175 -11.37 -2.13 -18.30
C GLU A 175 -10.63 -2.06 -19.64
N VAL A 176 -9.36 -1.61 -19.60
CA VAL A 176 -8.55 -1.53 -20.80
C VAL A 176 -8.16 -2.91 -21.33
N LEU A 177 -7.85 -3.88 -20.47
CA LEU A 177 -7.57 -5.26 -20.88
C LEU A 177 -8.81 -5.91 -21.52
N VAL A 178 -9.98 -5.81 -20.88
CA VAL A 178 -11.25 -6.37 -21.38
C VAL A 178 -11.61 -5.76 -22.74
N SER A 179 -11.49 -4.43 -22.90
CA SER A 179 -11.76 -3.75 -24.17
C SER A 179 -10.90 -4.25 -25.35
N GLN A 180 -9.71 -4.80 -25.07
CA GLN A 180 -8.78 -5.30 -26.07
C GLN A 180 -8.98 -6.80 -26.35
N TYR A 181 -9.10 -7.61 -25.31
CA TYR A 181 -9.31 -9.05 -25.46
C TYR A 181 -10.71 -9.36 -26.00
N GLY A 182 -11.76 -8.66 -25.56
CA GLY A 182 -13.12 -8.82 -26.10
C GLY A 182 -13.20 -8.56 -27.60
N LYS A 183 -12.48 -7.54 -28.11
CA LYS A 183 -12.41 -7.24 -29.56
C LYS A 183 -11.58 -8.24 -30.35
N THR A 184 -10.56 -8.84 -29.74
CA THR A 184 -9.67 -9.79 -30.41
C THR A 184 -10.36 -11.15 -30.54
N THR A 185 -11.01 -11.62 -29.48
CA THR A 185 -11.77 -12.87 -29.49
C THR A 185 -12.96 -12.80 -30.44
N ALA A 186 -13.70 -11.68 -30.47
CA ALA A 186 -14.79 -11.48 -31.42
C ALA A 186 -14.32 -11.54 -32.89
N LYS A 187 -13.22 -10.87 -33.22
CA LYS A 187 -12.63 -10.92 -34.58
C LYS A 187 -12.12 -12.30 -34.98
N THR A 188 -11.53 -13.04 -34.04
CA THR A 188 -11.08 -14.41 -34.30
C THR A 188 -12.27 -15.34 -34.56
N ILE A 189 -13.36 -15.19 -33.80
CA ILE A 189 -14.59 -15.97 -34.01
C ILE A 189 -15.21 -15.62 -35.37
N GLU A 190 -15.36 -14.34 -35.72
CA GLU A 190 -15.84 -13.91 -37.04
C GLU A 190 -15.02 -14.53 -38.19
N SER A 191 -13.69 -14.46 -38.11
CA SER A 191 -12.80 -15.03 -39.13
C SER A 191 -12.86 -16.56 -39.24
N LEU A 192 -13.26 -17.24 -38.17
CA LEU A 192 -13.47 -18.69 -38.15
C LEU A 192 -14.82 -19.07 -38.77
N THR A 193 -15.86 -18.26 -38.53
CA THR A 193 -17.19 -18.44 -39.17
C THR A 193 -17.22 -18.09 -40.66
N GLU A 194 -16.48 -17.08 -41.12
CA GLU A 194 -16.36 -16.79 -42.57
C GLU A 194 -15.64 -17.92 -43.30
N LYS A 195 -14.56 -18.46 -42.71
CA LYS A 195 -13.82 -19.59 -43.29
C LYS A 195 -14.62 -20.88 -43.40
N THR A 196 -15.57 -21.12 -42.52
CA THR A 196 -16.46 -22.29 -42.62
C THR A 196 -17.59 -22.09 -43.61
N ALA A 197 -18.02 -20.84 -43.85
CA ALA A 197 -19.05 -20.51 -44.84
C ALA A 197 -18.55 -20.60 -46.30
N ASP A 198 -17.30 -20.24 -46.58
CA ASP A 198 -16.68 -20.33 -47.91
C ASP A 198 -16.25 -21.75 -48.33
N SER A 199 -16.42 -22.74 -47.46
CA SER A 199 -15.98 -24.14 -47.67
C SER A 199 -17.10 -25.15 -47.90
N GLY A 200 -18.35 -24.70 -48.05
CA GLY A 200 -19.52 -25.54 -48.38
C GLY A 200 -20.07 -25.26 -49.76
#